data_AF-M3R3X6-F1
#
_entry.id   AF-M3R3X6-F1
#
_cell.length_a   1.000
_cell.length_b   1.000
_cell.length_c   1.000
_cell.angle_alpha   90.00
_cell.angle_beta   90.00
_cell.angle_gamma   90.00
#
_symmetry.space_group_name_H-M   'P 1'
#
loop_
_entity.id
_entity.type
_entity.pdbx_description
1 polymer ?
#
loop_
_entity_poly.entity_id
_entity_poly.type
_entity_poly.pdbx_seq_one_letter_code
_entity_poly.pdbx_strand_id
1 'polypeptide(L)'
;MIAGCGGLGVSGFTAGATGAVLGGGLAASGLASVAVGGLVAAPVLAIFGAISTDEMEKKRDDAKAYYSQVEAAVKKADVMVDQFQAVRKMADLFTEQITRFDALFFSLAQDAIATMKKHNYDYDSYNREDEDQLCVTVSTLMTLSAFLKVSIMDEHQKLTEKAKNALILMRDQMDSLENGNYSLRGIRFRHARLEDLRDNKNS
;
A
#
# COMPACT_ATOMS: atom_id res chain seq x y z
N MET A 1 -9.85 -43.18 32.73
CA MET A 1 -10.45 -42.33 33.77
C MET A 1 -10.36 -40.90 33.26
N ILE A 2 -11.50 -40.26 33.05
CA ILE A 2 -11.67 -38.87 32.59
C ILE A 2 -11.65 -37.97 33.83
N ALA A 3 -10.94 -36.84 33.77
CA ALA A 3 -11.20 -35.57 34.46
C ALA A 3 -10.03 -34.62 34.12
N GLY A 4 -10.17 -33.35 33.73
CA GLY A 4 -11.30 -32.45 33.60
C GLY A 4 -10.75 -31.07 33.19
N CYS A 5 -11.61 -30.30 32.53
CA CYS A 5 -11.39 -29.04 31.81
C CYS A 5 -10.98 -27.82 32.68
N GLY A 6 -10.42 -26.79 32.02
CA GLY A 6 -10.69 -25.38 32.36
C GLY A 6 -9.47 -24.46 32.49
N GLY A 7 -9.29 -23.54 31.53
CA GLY A 7 -8.33 -22.45 31.68
C GLY A 7 -8.01 -21.67 30.40
N LEU A 8 -9.02 -21.04 29.78
CA LEU A 8 -8.83 -19.92 28.85
C LEU A 8 -8.16 -18.77 29.62
N GLY A 9 -6.91 -18.47 29.27
CA GLY A 9 -6.14 -17.35 29.81
C GLY A 9 -5.57 -16.52 28.67
N VAL A 10 -6.40 -15.61 28.17
CA VAL A 10 -6.02 -14.56 27.23
C VAL A 10 -5.27 -13.48 28.02
N SER A 11 -4.01 -13.24 27.71
CA SER A 11 -3.28 -12.03 28.12
C SER A 11 -2.26 -11.72 27.02
N GLY A 12 -2.13 -10.54 26.46
CA GLY A 12 -2.73 -9.25 26.74
C GLY A 12 -1.85 -8.24 26.01
N PHE A 13 -1.90 -8.20 24.68
CA PHE A 13 -1.44 -7.04 23.93
C PHE A 13 -2.69 -6.23 23.62
N THR A 14 -2.78 -5.08 24.26
CA THR A 14 -3.80 -4.07 24.06
C THR A 14 -3.79 -3.61 22.61
N ALA A 15 -4.60 -4.27 21.78
CA ALA A 15 -5.08 -3.77 20.50
C ALA A 15 -6.11 -2.66 20.80
N GLY A 16 -5.61 -1.46 21.08
CA GLY A 16 -6.39 -0.26 21.30
C GLY A 16 -6.30 0.67 20.09
N ALA A 17 -7.34 0.63 19.27
CA ALA A 17 -7.81 1.68 18.36
C ALA A 17 -6.82 2.31 17.37
N THR A 18 -7.05 1.97 16.10
CA THR A 18 -7.15 2.84 14.91
C THR A 18 -6.32 2.27 13.76
N GLY A 19 -6.98 1.49 12.91
CA GLY A 19 -6.36 0.86 11.75
C GLY A 19 -7.37 -0.02 11.01
N ALA A 20 -8.58 0.50 10.82
CA ALA A 20 -9.48 -0.07 9.82
C ALA A 20 -8.92 0.27 8.43
N VAL A 21 -9.20 -0.64 7.49
CA VAL A 21 -9.05 -0.50 6.03
C VAL A 21 -7.66 -0.89 5.50
N LEU A 22 -7.55 -2.13 5.02
CA LEU A 22 -7.30 -2.49 3.61
C LEU A 22 -7.13 -4.01 3.48
N GLY A 23 -8.18 -4.75 3.85
CA GLY A 23 -8.36 -6.15 3.50
C GLY A 23 -9.33 -6.28 2.32
N GLY A 24 -8.95 -5.75 1.16
CA GLY A 24 -9.74 -5.83 -0.08
C GLY A 24 -9.51 -7.15 -0.80
N GLY A 25 -9.92 -8.26 -0.19
CA GLY A 25 -10.08 -9.52 -0.90
C GLY A 25 -11.25 -9.41 -1.88
N LEU A 26 -10.95 -9.63 -3.15
CA LEU A 26 -11.92 -9.78 -4.23
C LEU A 26 -12.78 -11.03 -3.96
N ALA A 27 -13.87 -10.88 -3.21
CA ALA A 27 -14.80 -11.97 -2.94
C ALA A 27 -16.24 -11.51 -3.14
N ALA A 28 -16.86 -12.13 -4.15
CA ALA A 28 -18.29 -12.34 -4.32
C ALA A 28 -19.19 -11.10 -4.46
N SER A 29 -19.60 -10.87 -5.71
CA SER A 29 -20.99 -10.67 -6.12
C SER A 29 -22.01 -10.44 -4.99
N GLY A 30 -22.43 -9.18 -4.83
CA GLY A 30 -23.58 -8.80 -4.03
C GLY A 30 -23.76 -7.30 -4.07
N LEU A 31 -24.88 -6.84 -4.63
CA LEU A 31 -25.30 -5.44 -4.62
C LEU A 31 -25.40 -4.96 -3.17
N ALA A 32 -24.39 -4.26 -2.67
CA ALA A 32 -24.43 -3.53 -1.41
C ALA A 32 -23.55 -2.29 -1.56
N SER A 33 -24.13 -1.24 -2.14
CA SER A 33 -23.68 0.11 -1.85
C SER A 33 -23.79 0.34 -0.35
N VAL A 34 -22.69 0.68 0.33
CA VAL A 34 -22.61 1.72 1.37
C VAL A 34 -21.18 1.85 1.91
N ALA A 35 -20.72 3.10 1.87
CA ALA A 35 -19.75 3.76 2.74
C ALA A 35 -18.35 3.13 2.93
N VAL A 36 -17.42 3.57 2.08
CA VAL A 36 -16.09 3.98 2.55
C VAL A 36 -15.81 5.36 1.94
N GLY A 37 -15.44 6.31 2.79
CA GLY A 37 -15.34 7.73 2.47
C GLY A 37 -14.45 8.05 1.27
N GLY A 38 -14.93 8.94 0.42
CA GLY A 38 -14.27 9.36 -0.82
C GLY A 38 -15.29 9.51 -1.93
N LEU A 39 -15.98 10.65 -1.94
CA LEU A 39 -17.04 11.04 -2.87
C LEU A 39 -16.51 11.24 -4.31
N VAL A 40 -15.94 10.23 -4.95
CA VAL A 40 -15.62 10.24 -6.40
C VAL A 40 -15.74 8.84 -7.00
N ALA A 41 -16.76 8.07 -6.61
CA ALA A 41 -17.27 7.01 -7.48
C ALA A 41 -18.13 7.69 -8.56
N ALA A 42 -17.44 8.01 -9.65
CA ALA A 42 -17.75 8.94 -10.72
C ALA A 42 -19.19 9.00 -11.29
N PRO A 43 -19.52 10.10 -12.00
CA PRO A 43 -20.72 10.30 -12.83
C PRO A 43 -21.14 9.12 -13.73
N VAL A 44 -20.28 8.15 -14.01
CA VAL A 44 -20.61 6.96 -14.81
C VAL A 44 -21.59 6.02 -14.08
N LEU A 45 -21.41 5.79 -12.77
CA LEU A 45 -22.39 5.02 -11.98
C LEU A 45 -23.69 5.80 -11.80
N ALA A 46 -23.62 7.13 -11.66
CA ALA A 46 -24.80 7.99 -11.64
C ALA A 46 -25.51 8.02 -12.99
N ILE A 47 -24.80 8.00 -14.12
CA ILE A 47 -25.38 7.87 -15.45
C ILE A 47 -26.02 6.49 -15.59
N PHE A 48 -25.34 5.41 -15.24
CA PHE A 48 -25.89 4.04 -15.34
C PHE A 48 -27.08 3.81 -14.39
N GLY A 49 -27.11 4.45 -13.22
CA GLY A 49 -28.23 4.42 -12.28
C GLY A 49 -29.36 5.39 -12.60
N ALA A 50 -29.06 6.54 -13.21
CA ALA A 50 -30.07 7.49 -13.70
C ALA A 50 -30.77 6.97 -14.98
N ILE A 51 -30.16 6.02 -15.69
CA ILE A 51 -30.84 5.19 -16.68
C ILE A 51 -31.65 4.12 -15.92
N SER A 52 -32.59 4.56 -15.10
CA SER A 52 -33.59 3.67 -14.51
C SER A 52 -34.53 3.19 -15.61
N THR A 53 -34.84 1.90 -15.61
CA THR A 53 -35.68 1.18 -16.57
C THR A 53 -37.04 1.85 -16.82
N ASP A 54 -37.54 2.63 -15.86
CA ASP A 54 -38.82 3.35 -15.94
C ASP A 54 -38.82 4.54 -16.92
N GLU A 55 -37.67 5.11 -17.28
CA GLU A 55 -37.57 6.20 -18.27
C GLU A 55 -37.35 5.69 -19.70
N MET A 56 -37.11 4.37 -19.86
CA MET A 56 -36.92 3.73 -21.17
C MET A 56 -38.22 3.54 -21.96
N GLU A 57 -39.39 3.59 -21.31
CA GLU A 57 -40.68 3.41 -21.98
C GLU A 57 -41.22 4.70 -22.63
N LYS A 58 -40.67 5.87 -22.31
CA LYS A 58 -41.27 7.17 -22.67
C LYS A 58 -40.53 8.02 -23.71
N LYS A 59 -39.34 7.68 -24.19
CA LYS A 59 -38.59 8.53 -25.12
C LYS A 59 -38.02 7.80 -26.33
N ARG A 60 -38.92 7.40 -27.24
CA ARG A 60 -38.54 6.86 -28.56
C ARG A 60 -38.04 7.94 -29.54
N ASP A 61 -38.44 9.20 -29.34
CA ASP A 61 -38.09 10.33 -30.23
C ASP A 61 -36.76 11.02 -29.89
N ASP A 62 -36.19 10.74 -28.71
CA ASP A 62 -34.96 11.39 -28.20
C ASP A 62 -33.70 10.51 -28.35
N ALA A 63 -33.79 9.43 -29.15
CA ALA A 63 -32.77 8.39 -29.28
C ALA A 63 -31.36 8.91 -29.64
N LYS A 64 -31.26 10.03 -30.38
CA LYS A 64 -29.96 10.68 -30.70
C LYS A 64 -29.31 11.34 -29.48
N ALA A 65 -30.09 11.94 -28.59
CA ALA A 65 -29.57 12.54 -27.36
C ALA A 65 -29.09 11.45 -26.39
N TYR A 66 -29.80 10.33 -26.31
CA TYR A 66 -29.39 9.15 -25.56
C TYR A 66 -28.10 8.52 -26.10
N TYR A 67 -28.01 8.34 -27.43
CA TYR A 67 -26.78 7.85 -28.06
C TYR A 67 -25.57 8.74 -27.73
N SER A 68 -25.74 10.07 -27.78
CA SER A 68 -24.66 11.02 -27.48
C SER A 68 -24.22 10.97 -26.01
N GLN A 69 -25.16 10.78 -25.07
CA GLN A 69 -24.83 10.63 -23.64
C GLN A 69 -24.12 9.30 -23.36
N VAL A 70 -24.59 8.20 -23.95
CA VAL A 70 -23.96 6.88 -23.82
C VAL A 70 -22.55 6.91 -24.43
N GLU A 71 -22.37 7.50 -25.61
CA GLU A 71 -21.07 7.64 -26.25
C GLU A 71 -20.09 8.46 -25.39
N ALA A 72 -20.57 9.56 -24.79
CA ALA A 72 -19.76 10.37 -23.88
C ALA A 72 -19.40 9.60 -22.59
N ALA A 73 -20.31 8.78 -22.07
CA ALA A 73 -20.05 7.92 -20.91
C ALA A 73 -19.03 6.81 -21.23
N VAL A 74 -19.15 6.16 -22.39
CA VAL A 74 -18.19 5.14 -22.86
C VAL A 74 -16.80 5.74 -23.01
N LYS A 75 -16.66 6.91 -23.65
CA LYS A 75 -15.37 7.60 -23.77
C LYS A 75 -14.74 7.92 -22.42
N LYS A 76 -15.54 8.32 -21.42
CA LYS A 76 -15.06 8.54 -20.05
C LYS A 76 -14.64 7.24 -19.37
N ALA A 77 -15.41 6.16 -19.58
CA ALA A 77 -15.08 4.85 -19.04
C ALA A 77 -13.77 4.30 -19.62
N ASP A 78 -13.55 4.45 -20.94
CA ASP A 78 -12.30 4.03 -21.59
C ASP A 78 -11.08 4.74 -20.97
N VAL A 79 -11.17 6.06 -20.76
CA VAL A 79 -10.10 6.83 -20.09
C VAL A 79 -9.85 6.34 -18.66
N MET A 80 -10.89 5.98 -17.92
CA MET A 80 -10.75 5.42 -16.57
C MET A 80 -10.11 4.04 -16.60
N VAL A 81 -10.45 3.20 -17.57
CA VAL A 81 -9.83 1.88 -17.76
C VAL A 81 -8.33 2.02 -17.98
N ASP A 82 -7.90 2.96 -18.84
CA ASP A 82 -6.48 3.22 -19.09
C ASP A 82 -5.75 3.68 -17.81
N GLN A 83 -6.38 4.53 -17.01
CA GLN A 83 -5.83 4.99 -15.72
C GLN A 83 -5.68 3.83 -14.74
N PHE A 84 -6.70 2.98 -14.59
CA PHE A 84 -6.64 1.83 -13.70
C PHE A 84 -5.63 0.78 -14.16
N GLN A 85 -5.42 0.63 -15.47
CA GLN A 85 -4.33 -0.21 -15.99
C GLN A 85 -2.95 0.32 -15.57
N ALA A 86 -2.74 1.64 -15.60
CA ALA A 86 -1.49 2.25 -15.13
C ALA A 86 -1.28 2.05 -13.62
N VAL A 87 -2.34 2.22 -12.82
CA VAL A 87 -2.33 1.94 -11.38
C VAL A 87 -1.99 0.48 -11.11
N ARG A 88 -2.64 -0.45 -11.81
CA ARG A 88 -2.38 -1.89 -11.66
C ARG A 88 -0.92 -2.22 -11.94
N LYS A 89 -0.36 -1.71 -13.05
CA LYS A 89 1.07 -1.90 -13.38
C LYS A 89 1.97 -1.36 -12.27
N MET A 90 1.63 -0.22 -11.68
CA MET A 90 2.41 0.32 -10.55
C MET A 90 2.29 -0.58 -9.31
N ALA A 91 1.11 -1.08 -9.00
CA ALA A 91 0.90 -2.01 -7.88
C ALA A 91 1.72 -3.29 -8.06
N ASP A 92 1.75 -3.85 -9.26
CA ASP A 92 2.56 -5.03 -9.59
C ASP A 92 4.06 -4.75 -9.33
N LEU A 93 4.55 -3.57 -9.73
CA LEU A 93 5.94 -3.17 -9.46
C LEU A 93 6.23 -2.97 -7.97
N PHE A 94 5.29 -2.39 -7.22
CA PHE A 94 5.42 -2.26 -5.76
C PHE A 94 5.50 -3.64 -5.10
N THR A 95 4.60 -4.56 -5.48
CA THR A 95 4.59 -5.93 -4.95
C THR A 95 5.90 -6.66 -5.26
N GLU A 96 6.43 -6.53 -6.47
CA GLU A 96 7.72 -7.11 -6.84
C GLU A 96 8.85 -6.57 -5.96
N GLN A 97 8.92 -5.25 -5.77
CA GLN A 97 9.95 -4.62 -4.93
C GLN A 97 9.82 -5.00 -3.46
N ILE A 98 8.59 -5.09 -2.92
CA ILE A 98 8.35 -5.52 -1.54
C ILE A 98 8.82 -6.96 -1.34
N THR A 99 8.49 -7.86 -2.27
CA THR A 99 8.87 -9.28 -2.18
C THR A 99 10.39 -9.45 -2.19
N ARG A 100 11.05 -8.72 -3.07
CA ARG A 100 12.49 -8.70 -3.18
C ARG A 100 13.16 -8.16 -1.92
N PHE A 101 12.64 -7.07 -1.37
CA PHE A 101 13.14 -6.49 -0.13
C PHE A 101 12.92 -7.41 1.07
N ASP A 102 11.77 -8.09 1.16
CA ASP A 102 11.44 -9.03 2.23
C ASP A 102 12.51 -10.12 2.37
N ALA A 103 12.95 -10.69 1.25
CA ALA A 103 14.02 -11.70 1.24
C ALA A 103 15.35 -11.16 1.81
N LEU A 104 15.77 -9.95 1.42
CA LEU A 104 16.99 -9.33 1.93
C LEU A 104 16.88 -8.93 3.40
N PHE A 105 15.76 -8.32 3.77
CA PHE A 105 15.50 -7.89 5.13
C PHE A 105 15.46 -9.08 6.09
N PHE A 106 14.91 -10.22 5.66
CA PHE A 106 14.91 -11.45 6.44
C PHE A 106 16.32 -11.92 6.80
N SER A 107 17.30 -11.81 5.87
CA SER A 107 18.70 -12.10 6.15
C SER A 107 19.28 -11.12 7.18
N LEU A 108 19.12 -9.81 6.95
CA LEU A 108 19.61 -8.76 7.87
C LEU A 108 19.03 -8.89 9.28
N ALA A 109 17.77 -9.32 9.38
CA ALA A 109 17.09 -9.55 10.65
C ALA A 109 17.64 -10.77 11.37
N GLN A 110 17.91 -11.88 10.67
CA GLN A 110 18.54 -13.05 11.27
C GLN A 110 19.95 -12.74 11.78
N ASP A 111 20.75 -12.04 11.00
CA ASP A 111 22.10 -11.65 11.40
C ASP A 111 22.05 -10.75 12.64
N ALA A 112 21.14 -9.77 12.66
CA ALA A 112 20.92 -8.92 13.83
C ALA A 112 20.53 -9.73 15.08
N ILE A 113 19.59 -10.68 14.94
CA ILE A 113 19.17 -11.56 16.05
C ILE A 113 20.33 -12.44 16.53
N ALA A 114 21.17 -12.94 15.62
CA ALA A 114 22.34 -13.74 15.97
C ALA A 114 23.36 -12.92 16.78
N THR A 115 23.62 -11.68 16.37
CA THR A 115 24.46 -10.73 17.12
C THR A 115 23.87 -10.47 18.50
N MET A 116 22.57 -10.17 18.61
CA MET A 116 21.92 -9.98 19.92
C MET A 116 22.08 -11.21 20.82
N LYS A 117 21.88 -12.42 20.28
CA LYS A 117 22.02 -13.68 21.03
C LYS A 117 23.45 -13.93 21.51
N LYS A 118 24.45 -13.67 20.67
CA LYS A 118 25.88 -13.83 21.01
C LYS A 118 26.27 -13.02 22.25
N HIS A 119 25.64 -11.86 22.41
CA HIS A 119 25.83 -10.93 23.51
C HIS A 119 24.80 -11.10 24.63
N ASN A 120 24.05 -12.21 24.66
CA ASN A 120 22.98 -12.46 25.64
C ASN A 120 21.94 -11.33 25.75
N TYR A 121 21.71 -10.60 24.65
CA TYR A 121 20.85 -9.42 24.59
C TYR A 121 21.30 -8.25 25.49
N ASP A 122 22.54 -8.27 25.98
CA ASP A 122 23.13 -7.20 26.77
C ASP A 122 23.71 -6.11 25.87
N TYR A 123 22.99 -4.98 25.76
CA TYR A 123 23.36 -3.86 24.89
C TYR A 123 24.70 -3.23 25.28
N ASP A 124 25.04 -3.17 26.57
CA ASP A 124 26.28 -2.53 27.03
C ASP A 124 27.53 -3.30 26.58
N SER A 125 27.35 -4.55 26.14
CA SER A 125 28.42 -5.41 25.62
C SER A 125 28.66 -5.27 24.12
N TYR A 126 27.86 -4.46 23.41
CA TYR A 126 27.94 -4.30 21.96
C TYR A 126 29.13 -3.42 21.58
N ASN A 127 29.84 -3.83 20.53
CA ASN A 127 30.86 -3.00 19.91
C ASN A 127 30.24 -2.12 18.80
N ARG A 128 31.06 -1.28 18.16
CA ARG A 128 30.60 -0.40 17.07
C ARG A 128 30.08 -1.16 15.85
N GLU A 129 30.67 -2.32 15.53
CA GLU A 129 30.23 -3.14 14.40
C GLU A 129 28.85 -3.76 14.70
N ASP A 130 28.62 -4.23 15.92
CA ASP A 130 27.32 -4.75 16.37
C ASP A 130 26.26 -3.64 16.32
N GLU A 131 26.58 -2.45 16.85
CA GLU A 131 25.69 -1.28 16.79
C GLU A 131 25.37 -0.87 15.35
N ASP A 132 26.38 -0.80 14.48
CA ASP A 132 26.21 -0.41 13.07
C ASP A 132 25.34 -1.43 12.32
N GLN A 133 25.57 -2.73 12.53
CA GLN A 133 24.75 -3.79 11.96
C GLN A 133 23.28 -3.65 12.38
N LEU A 134 23.02 -3.48 13.68
CA LEU A 134 21.66 -3.28 14.18
C LEU A 134 21.03 -2.00 13.63
N CYS A 135 21.80 -0.92 13.54
CA CYS A 135 21.32 0.36 13.01
C CYS A 135 20.97 0.25 11.52
N VAL A 136 21.74 -0.50 10.73
CA VAL A 136 21.43 -0.80 9.33
C VAL A 136 20.13 -1.60 9.22
N THR A 137 19.96 -2.67 10.01
CA THR A 137 18.75 -3.49 9.98
C THR A 137 17.51 -2.67 10.35
N VAL A 138 17.57 -1.91 11.44
CA VAL A 138 16.44 -1.04 11.86
C VAL A 138 16.16 0.06 10.83
N SER A 139 17.19 0.73 10.32
CA SER A 139 17.00 1.79 9.32
C SER A 139 16.41 1.24 8.02
N THR A 140 16.80 0.02 7.64
CA THR A 140 16.26 -0.69 6.47
C THR A 140 14.77 -1.00 6.68
N LEU A 141 14.39 -1.53 7.85
CA LEU A 141 12.98 -1.74 8.21
C LEU A 141 12.16 -0.44 8.15
N MET A 142 12.72 0.65 8.67
CA MET A 142 12.05 1.96 8.66
C MET A 142 11.83 2.46 7.23
N THR A 143 12.80 2.32 6.33
CA THR A 143 12.60 2.63 4.89
C THR A 143 11.45 1.82 4.31
N LEU A 144 11.39 0.51 4.56
CA LEU A 144 10.28 -0.33 4.06
C LEU A 144 8.94 0.17 4.61
N SER A 145 8.87 0.47 5.90
CA SER A 145 7.65 1.00 6.52
C SER A 145 7.20 2.31 5.86
N ALA A 146 8.14 3.22 5.56
CA ALA A 146 7.85 4.47 4.87
C ALA A 146 7.37 4.22 3.43
N PHE A 147 8.02 3.31 2.69
CA PHE A 147 7.63 2.93 1.33
C PHE A 147 6.20 2.36 1.27
N LEU A 148 5.84 1.46 2.20
CA LEU A 148 4.51 0.87 2.29
C LEU A 148 3.40 1.88 2.60
N LYS A 149 3.76 3.04 3.18
CA LYS A 149 2.82 4.12 3.50
C LYS A 149 2.59 5.08 2.33
N VAL A 150 3.31 4.95 1.21
CA VAL A 150 3.12 5.82 0.03
C VAL A 150 1.88 5.39 -0.74
N SER A 151 0.95 6.32 -0.98
CA SER A 151 -0.23 6.06 -1.80
C SER A 151 0.12 5.95 -3.29
N ILE A 152 -0.34 4.86 -3.93
CA ILE A 152 -0.22 4.67 -5.38
C ILE A 152 -1.13 5.65 -6.14
N MET A 153 -2.28 6.00 -5.56
CA MET A 153 -3.32 6.81 -6.20
C MET A 153 -3.62 8.10 -5.42
N ASP A 154 -4.08 9.13 -6.13
CA ASP A 154 -4.66 10.33 -5.53
C ASP A 154 -6.17 10.19 -5.27
N GLU A 155 -6.77 11.26 -4.75
CA GLU A 155 -8.21 11.38 -4.50
C GLU A 155 -9.08 11.27 -5.77
N HIS A 156 -8.47 11.45 -6.95
CA HIS A 156 -9.10 11.30 -8.25
C HIS A 156 -8.83 9.94 -8.88
N GLN A 157 -8.34 8.97 -8.09
CA GLN A 157 -8.03 7.62 -8.52
C GLN A 157 -6.94 7.53 -9.61
N LYS A 158 -6.13 8.57 -9.75
CA LYS A 158 -5.05 8.64 -10.73
C LYS A 158 -3.72 8.25 -10.08
N LEU A 159 -2.89 7.55 -10.86
CA LEU A 159 -1.51 7.23 -10.47
C LEU A 159 -0.73 8.49 -10.10
N THR A 160 -0.10 8.48 -8.92
CA THR A 160 0.66 9.63 -8.41
C THR A 160 2.12 9.61 -8.89
N GLU A 161 2.70 10.81 -9.10
CA GLU A 161 4.15 10.94 -9.28
C GLU A 161 4.93 10.55 -8.01
N LYS A 162 4.31 10.73 -6.83
CA LYS A 162 4.86 10.28 -5.55
C LYS A 162 5.15 8.78 -5.55
N ALA A 163 4.23 7.96 -6.07
CA ALA A 163 4.40 6.52 -6.18
C ALA A 163 5.58 6.14 -7.09
N LYS A 164 5.75 6.84 -8.21
CA LYS A 164 6.90 6.63 -9.12
C LYS A 164 8.23 6.95 -8.42
N ASN A 165 8.28 8.09 -7.73
CA ASN A 165 9.48 8.50 -6.99
C ASN A 165 9.81 7.54 -5.85
N ALA A 166 8.80 7.09 -5.12
CA ALA A 166 8.97 6.09 -4.06
C ALA A 166 9.55 4.79 -4.61
N LEU A 167 9.05 4.32 -5.77
CA LEU A 167 9.56 3.12 -6.42
C LEU A 167 11.04 3.25 -6.81
N ILE A 168 11.44 4.42 -7.34
CA ILE A 168 12.84 4.70 -7.68
C ILE A 168 13.72 4.68 -6.43
N LEU A 169 13.30 5.39 -5.37
CA LEU A 169 14.05 5.43 -4.11
C LEU A 169 14.22 4.04 -3.49
N MET A 170 13.21 3.18 -3.61
CA MET A 170 13.23 1.83 -3.08
C MET A 170 14.09 0.87 -3.93
N ARG A 171 14.15 1.07 -5.25
CA ARG A 171 15.09 0.36 -6.12
C ARG A 171 16.53 0.74 -5.81
N ASP A 172 16.83 2.04 -5.75
CA ASP A 172 18.16 2.52 -5.37
C ASP A 172 18.54 1.97 -3.98
N GLN A 173 17.57 2.08 -3.04
CA GLN A 173 17.35 1.21 -1.88
C GLN A 173 18.13 -0.08 -1.90
N MET A 174 17.48 -0.98 -2.62
CA MET A 174 17.78 -2.37 -2.78
C MET A 174 19.10 -2.61 -3.49
N ASP A 175 19.36 -1.91 -4.59
CA ASP A 175 20.60 -2.04 -5.36
C ASP A 175 21.83 -1.73 -4.48
N SER A 176 21.72 -0.77 -3.56
CA SER A 176 22.81 -0.45 -2.63
C SER A 176 23.02 -1.58 -1.61
N LEU A 177 21.94 -2.19 -1.12
CA LEU A 177 21.98 -3.28 -0.16
C LEU A 177 22.55 -4.56 -0.81
N GLU A 178 22.09 -4.93 -2.00
CA GLU A 178 22.56 -6.10 -2.75
C GLU A 178 24.05 -6.02 -3.10
N ASN A 179 24.52 -4.83 -3.50
CA ASN A 179 25.92 -4.63 -3.88
C ASN A 179 26.85 -4.42 -2.68
N GLY A 180 26.34 -4.43 -1.44
CA GLY A 180 27.10 -4.11 -0.23
C GLY A 180 27.64 -2.67 -0.18
N ASN A 181 27.21 -1.81 -1.11
CA ASN A 181 27.64 -0.41 -1.22
C ASN A 181 26.62 0.53 -0.59
N TYR A 182 26.18 0.21 0.62
CA TYR A 182 25.24 1.01 1.37
C TYR A 182 25.94 1.71 2.54
N SER A 183 25.43 2.88 2.90
CA SER A 183 25.83 3.58 4.12
C SER A 183 24.61 3.92 4.94
N LEU A 184 24.78 3.98 6.26
CA LEU A 184 23.73 4.41 7.17
C LEU A 184 23.15 5.78 6.77
N ARG A 185 24.02 6.70 6.34
CA ARG A 185 23.63 8.01 5.83
C ARG A 185 22.75 7.88 4.59
N GLY A 186 23.11 7.02 3.64
CA GLY A 186 22.32 6.80 2.42
C GLY A 186 20.95 6.17 2.70
N ILE A 187 20.87 5.22 3.64
CA ILE A 187 19.61 4.61 4.07
C ILE A 187 18.71 5.68 4.73
N ARG A 188 19.25 6.45 5.69
CA ARG A 188 18.51 7.51 6.37
C ARG A 188 18.03 8.61 5.42
N PHE A 189 18.84 8.98 4.43
CA PHE A 189 18.46 9.94 3.39
C PHE A 189 17.25 9.46 2.58
N ARG A 190 17.25 8.20 2.17
CA ARG A 190 16.14 7.61 1.40
C ARG A 190 14.88 7.43 2.25
N HIS A 191 15.04 7.00 3.50
CA HIS A 191 13.95 6.98 4.48
C HIS A 191 13.27 8.35 4.60
N ALA A 192 14.04 9.42 4.84
CA ALA A 192 13.49 10.77 4.97
C ALA A 192 12.73 11.22 3.72
N ARG A 193 13.27 10.92 2.52
CA ARG A 193 12.57 11.21 1.26
C ARG A 193 11.26 10.44 1.11
N LEU A 194 11.19 9.19 1.57
CA LEU A 194 9.94 8.42 1.55
C LEU A 194 8.92 8.98 2.55
N GLU A 195 9.36 9.46 3.70
CA GLU A 195 8.47 10.16 4.65
C GLU A 195 7.91 11.46 4.07
N ASP A 196 8.72 12.24 3.35
CA ASP A 196 8.24 13.44 2.64
C ASP A 196 7.19 13.09 1.56
N LEU A 197 7.32 11.91 0.93
CA LEU A 197 6.34 11.44 -0.06
C LEU A 197 5.03 10.95 0.59
N ARG A 198 5.09 10.45 1.82
CA ARG A 198 3.91 10.09 2.63
C ARG A 198 3.10 11.33 2.99
N ASP A 199 3.78 12.38 3.45
CA ASP A 199 3.09 13.55 4.00
C ASP A 199 2.38 14.30 2.87
N ASN A 200 1.05 14.18 2.84
CA ASN A 200 0.20 15.09 2.11
C ASN A 200 0.24 16.45 2.83
N LYS A 201 1.31 17.21 2.60
CA LYS A 201 1.22 18.66 2.70
C LYS A 201 0.29 19.10 1.57
N ASN A 202 -0.99 19.05 1.88
CA ASN A 202 -2.02 19.75 1.13
C ASN A 202 -1.57 21.20 1.08
N SER A 203 -1.18 21.66 -0.10
CA SER A 203 -1.09 23.09 -0.41
C SER A 203 -2.49 23.67 -0.55
#